data_AF-A0A2T0T8Z1-F1
#
_entry.id   AF-A0A2T0T8Z1-F1
#
_cell.length_a   1.000
_cell.length_b   1.000
_cell.length_c   1.000
_cell.angle_alpha   90.00
_cell.angle_beta   90.00
_cell.angle_gamma   90.00
#
_symmetry.space_group_name_H-M   'P 1'
#
loop_
_entity.id
_entity.type
_entity.pdbx_description
1 polymer ?
#
loop_
_entity_poly.entity_id
_entity_poly.type
_entity_poly.pdbx_seq_one_letter_code
_entity_poly.pdbx_strand_id
1 'polypeptide(L)' 'MTAPEDPRARFRSLPQPVDPEDTVETVDTSATRPAATESDERDRLLRDAGGA' A
#
# COMPACT_ATOMS: atom_id res chain seq x y z
N MET A 1 -11.54 3.67 -50.03
CA MET A 1 -11.08 4.96 -49.47
C MET A 1 -11.59 5.04 -48.04
N THR A 2 -10.71 4.91 -47.06
CA THR A 2 -11.04 5.17 -45.66
C THR A 2 -11.27 6.66 -45.47
N ALA A 3 -12.35 7.03 -44.78
CA ALA A 3 -12.64 8.43 -44.48
C ALA A 3 -11.50 9.03 -43.65
N PRO A 4 -11.14 10.31 -43.86
CA PRO A 4 -10.15 10.98 -43.04
C PRO A 4 -10.63 10.99 -41.58
N GLU A 5 -9.77 10.55 -40.65
CA GLU A 5 -10.09 10.56 -39.22
C GLU A 5 -10.42 11.98 -38.75
N ASP A 6 -11.52 12.12 -37.98
CA ASP A 6 -11.94 13.39 -37.42
C ASP A 6 -10.94 13.85 -36.33
N PRO A 7 -10.21 14.96 -36.53
CA PRO A 7 -9.20 15.44 -35.58
C PRO A 7 -9.76 15.84 -34.21
N ARG A 8 -11.09 16.01 -34.09
CA ARG A 8 -11.77 16.32 -32.83
C ARG A 8 -12.16 15.08 -32.04
N ALA A 9 -12.05 13.88 -32.61
CA ALA A 9 -12.42 12.64 -31.93
C ALA A 9 -11.66 12.43 -30.60
N ARG A 10 -10.37 12.83 -30.55
CA ARG A 10 -9.52 12.73 -29.35
C ARG A 10 -10.00 13.53 -28.12
N PHE A 11 -10.86 14.54 -28.32
CA PHE A 11 -11.35 15.40 -27.23
C PHE A 11 -12.75 15.02 -26.76
N ARG A 12 -13.39 14.01 -27.37
CA ARG A 12 -14.74 13.56 -26.99
C ARG A 12 -14.74 12.59 -25.80
N SER A 13 -13.57 12.04 -25.46
CA SER A 13 -13.38 11.19 -24.29
C SER A 13 -12.50 11.89 -23.27
N LEU A 14 -12.87 11.80 -22.01
CA LEU A 14 -11.98 12.15 -20.91
C LEU A 14 -10.88 11.08 -20.80
N PRO A 15 -9.68 11.44 -20.31
CA PRO A 15 -8.67 10.47 -19.91
C PRO A 15 -9.22 9.50 -18.86
N GLN A 16 -8.60 8.33 -18.76
CA GLN A 16 -8.91 7.43 -17.65
C GLN A 16 -8.57 8.09 -16.31
N PRO A 17 -9.44 7.97 -15.30
CA PRO A 17 -9.12 8.36 -13.93
C PRO A 17 -7.89 7.61 -13.42
N VAL A 18 -7.16 8.23 -12.50
CA VAL A 18 -6.10 7.54 -11.75
C VAL A 18 -6.78 6.83 -10.58
N ASP A 19 -6.54 5.53 -10.46
CA ASP A 19 -7.09 4.75 -9.36
C ASP A 19 -6.28 5.02 -8.07
N PRO A 20 -6.91 5.04 -6.88
CA PRO A 20 -6.19 5.32 -5.63
C PRO A 20 -4.99 4.39 -5.39
N GLU A 21 -5.10 3.12 -5.77
CA GLU A 21 -4.02 2.14 -5.76
C GLU A 21 -2.79 2.55 -6.58
N ASP A 22 -2.99 3.24 -7.71
CA ASP A 22 -1.89 3.76 -8.54
C ASP A 22 -1.20 4.98 -7.91
N THR A 23 -1.81 5.58 -6.89
CA THR A 23 -1.27 6.77 -6.19
C THR A 23 -0.43 6.45 -4.97
N VAL A 24 -0.47 5.20 -4.49
CA VAL A 24 0.19 4.78 -3.25
C VAL A 24 1.31 3.80 -3.54
N GLU A 25 2.44 3.96 -2.85
CA GLU A 25 3.51 2.98 -2.84
C GLU A 25 3.29 2.01 -1.67
N THR A 26 3.18 0.71 -1.95
CA THR A 26 3.04 -0.30 -0.92
C THR A 26 4.38 -0.55 -0.23
N VAL A 27 4.44 -0.33 1.08
CA VAL A 27 5.62 -0.67 1.89
C VAL A 27 5.48 -2.10 2.42
N ASP A 28 6.47 -2.95 2.14
CA ASP A 28 6.54 -4.29 2.74
C ASP A 28 6.89 -4.19 4.23
N THR A 29 5.89 -4.40 5.09
CA THR A 29 6.06 -4.35 6.54
C THR A 29 6.67 -5.63 7.13
N SER A 30 6.85 -6.69 6.32
CA SER A 30 7.42 -7.95 6.81
C SER A 30 8.91 -7.82 7.17
N ALA A 31 9.63 -6.90 6.51
CA ALA A 31 11.05 -6.63 6.78
C ALA A 31 11.27 -5.81 8.06
N THR A 32 10.26 -5.07 8.53
CA THR A 32 10.36 -4.22 9.72
C THR A 32 9.71 -4.91 10.90
N ARG A 33 10.37 -5.94 11.44
CA ARG A 33 10.04 -6.37 12.81
C ARG A 33 10.38 -5.20 13.73
N PRO A 34 9.43 -4.69 14.54
CA PRO A 34 9.76 -3.69 15.54
C PRO A 34 10.89 -4.24 16.42
N ALA A 35 11.93 -3.44 16.66
CA ALA A 35 12.95 -3.81 17.63
C ALA A 35 12.25 -4.07 18.96
N ALA A 36 12.52 -5.24 19.57
CA ALA A 36 11.96 -5.56 20.87
C ALA A 36 12.34 -4.46 21.86
N THR A 37 11.32 -3.88 22.49
CA THR A 37 11.48 -2.85 23.49
C THR A 37 11.73 -3.48 24.87
N GLU A 38 12.22 -2.69 25.81
CA GLU A 38 12.34 -3.10 27.21
C GLU A 38 10.98 -3.54 27.79
N SER A 39 9.88 -2.90 27.35
CA SER A 39 8.51 -3.29 27.70
C SER A 39 8.16 -4.69 27.20
N ASP A 40 8.58 -5.04 25.98
CA ASP A 40 8.34 -6.37 25.40
C ASP A 40 9.12 -7.47 26.13
N GLU A 41 10.29 -7.14 26.70
CA GLU A 41 11.08 -8.04 27.54
C GLU A 41 10.40 -8.26 28.89
N ARG A 42 10.01 -7.18 29.57
CA ARG A 42 9.31 -7.24 30.85
C ARG A 42 8.01 -8.03 30.75
N ASP A 43 7.21 -7.81 29.71
CA ASP A 43 5.94 -8.50 29.53
C ASP A 43 6.12 -10.00 29.24
N ARG A 44 7.22 -10.39 28.57
CA ARG A 44 7.63 -11.80 28.45
C ARG A 44 8.01 -12.40 29.80
N LEU A 45 8.87 -11.72 30.56
CA LEU A 45 9.31 -12.18 31.89
C LEU A 45 8.13 -12.36 32.86
N LEU A 46 7.17 -11.43 32.87
CA LEU A 46 5.98 -11.52 33.71
C LEU A 46 5.07 -12.69 33.31
N ARG A 47 4.94 -12.98 32.01
CA ARG A 47 4.16 -14.12 31.52
C ARG A 47 4.82 -15.44 31.91
N ASP A 48 6.14 -15.55 31.77
CA ASP A 48 6.89 -16.75 32.12
C ASP A 48 6.85 -17.01 33.63
N ALA A 49 6.88 -15.96 34.45
CA ALA A 49 6.77 -16.06 35.91
C ALA A 49 5.35 -16.38 36.40
N GLY A 50 4.31 -15.97 35.66
CA GLY A 50 2.90 -16.18 36.04
C GLY A 50 2.27 -17.46 35.50
N GLY A 51 3.02 -18.32 34.81
CA GLY A 51 2.54 -19.55 34.17
C GLY A 51 2.64 -20.83 35.03
N ALA A 52 2.85 -20.72 36.34
CA ALA A 52 2.89 -21.84 37.30
C ALA A 52 1.57 -21.94 38.09
#